data_AF-A0A7C1HBP2-F1
#
_entry.id   AF-A0A7C1HBP2-F1
#
_cell.length_a   1.000
_cell.length_b   1.000
_cell.length_c   1.000
_cell.angle_alpha   90.00
_cell.angle_beta   90.00
_cell.angle_gamma   90.00
#
_symmetry.space_group_name_H-M   'P 1'
#
loop_
_entity.id
_entity.type
_entity.pdbx_description
1 polymer ?
#
loop_
_entity_poly.entity_id
_entity_poly.type
_entity_poly.pdbx_seq_one_letter_code
_entity_poly.pdbx_strand_id
1 'polypeptide(L)' 'MTQVDDQVLKAMKDAGKPVRPGDVAASTGLDKDEVSKAIQNLKKQGKVISPKRCFWAPAG' A
#
# COMPACT_ATOMS: atom_id res chain seq x y z
N MET A 1 -9.89 -13.20 -2.22
CA MET A 1 -8.55 -12.58 -2.12
C MET A 1 -8.31 -11.87 -3.43
N THR A 2 -8.30 -10.56 -3.43
CA THR A 2 -8.22 -9.73 -4.64
C THR A 2 -6.76 -9.48 -4.98
N GLN A 3 -6.42 -9.63 -6.25
CA GLN A 3 -5.05 -9.52 -6.80
C GLN A 3 -4.36 -8.20 -6.43
N VAL A 4 -5.15 -7.14 -6.23
CA VAL A 4 -4.72 -5.79 -5.86
C VAL A 4 -4.11 -5.76 -4.46
N ASP A 5 -4.71 -6.44 -3.48
CA ASP A 5 -4.20 -6.43 -2.10
C ASP A 5 -2.79 -7.03 -2.06
N ASP A 6 -2.55 -8.10 -2.83
CA ASP A 6 -1.27 -8.77 -2.93
C ASP A 6 -0.24 -7.92 -3.67
N GLN A 7 -0.59 -7.33 -4.82
CA GLN A 7 0.28 -6.39 -5.55
C GLN A 7 0.65 -5.18 -4.71
N VAL A 8 -0.32 -4.58 -4.00
CA VAL A 8 -0.10 -3.45 -3.10
C VAL A 8 0.80 -3.86 -1.95
N LEU A 9 0.53 -5.00 -1.29
CA LEU A 9 1.38 -5.51 -0.22
C LEU A 9 2.82 -5.76 -0.70
N LYS A 10 2.98 -6.33 -1.90
CA LYS A 10 4.27 -6.66 -2.50
C LYS A 10 5.04 -5.39 -2.87
N ALA A 11 4.39 -4.43 -3.54
CA ALA A 11 4.99 -3.14 -3.88
C ALA A 11 5.37 -2.33 -2.63
N MET A 12 4.53 -2.37 -1.58
CA MET A 12 4.84 -1.71 -0.31
C MET A 12 6.01 -2.39 0.41
N LYS A 13 6.09 -3.72 0.39
CA LYS A 13 7.22 -4.48 0.94
C LYS A 13 8.51 -4.25 0.15
N ASP A 14 8.44 -4.29 -1.18
CA ASP A 14 9.56 -4.10 -2.09
C ASP A 14 10.15 -2.69 -1.97
N ALA A 15 9.28 -1.69 -1.82
CA ALA A 15 9.70 -0.33 -1.58
C ALA A 15 10.48 -0.16 -0.26
N GLY A 16 10.25 -1.02 0.75
CA GLY A 16 10.99 -1.05 2.03
C GLY A 16 11.03 0.29 2.77
N LYS A 17 10.18 1.22 2.37
CA LYS A 17 10.19 2.64 2.73
C LYS A 17 8.75 3.12 2.79
N PRO A 18 8.51 4.27 3.43
CA PRO A 18 7.19 4.84 3.44
C PRO A 18 6.80 5.24 2.00
N VAL A 19 5.75 4.63 1.45
CA VAL A 19 5.23 4.88 0.10
C VAL A 19 3.86 5.52 0.14
N ARG A 20 3.53 6.29 -0.89
CA ARG A 20 2.22 6.91 -1.06
C ARG A 20 1.29 5.97 -1.83
N PRO A 21 -0.04 6.05 -1.64
CA PRO A 21 -1.00 5.32 -2.47
C PRO A 21 -0.82 5.63 -3.95
N GLY A 22 -0.47 6.87 -4.28
CA GLY A 22 -0.19 7.28 -5.65
C GLY A 22 1.08 6.68 -6.24
N ASP A 23 2.13 6.50 -5.41
CA ASP A 23 3.38 5.82 -5.82
C ASP A 23 3.15 4.34 -6.06
N VAL A 24 2.39 3.69 -5.16
CA VAL A 24 2.03 2.28 -5.32
C VAL A 24 1.19 2.11 -6.59
N ALA A 25 0.15 2.91 -6.77
CA ALA A 25 -0.68 2.87 -7.98
C ALA A 25 0.13 3.10 -9.27
N ALA A 26 1.07 4.04 -9.26
CA ALA A 26 1.95 4.32 -10.40
C ALA A 26 2.95 3.17 -10.66
N SER A 27 3.49 2.56 -9.60
CA SER A 27 4.47 1.46 -9.72
C SER A 27 3.81 0.14 -10.12
N THR A 28 2.59 -0.12 -9.64
CA THR A 28 1.86 -1.36 -9.95
C THR A 28 0.95 -1.24 -11.17
N GLY A 29 0.74 -0.02 -11.69
CA GLY A 29 -0.22 0.26 -12.76
C GLY A 29 -1.67 -0.03 -12.35
N LEU A 30 -1.96 0.01 -11.05
CA LEU A 30 -3.28 -0.29 -10.50
C LEU A 30 -4.13 0.97 -10.39
N ASP A 31 -5.44 0.78 -10.38
CA ASP A 31 -6.38 1.87 -10.25
C ASP A 31 -6.23 2.54 -8.88
N LYS A 32 -6.27 3.89 -8.85
CA LYS A 32 -6.07 4.65 -7.61
C LYS A 32 -7.13 4.29 -6.57
N ASP A 33 -8.35 4.02 -7.02
CA ASP A 33 -9.46 3.59 -6.17
C ASP A 33 -9.20 2.23 -5.53
N GLU A 34 -8.71 1.26 -6.31
CA GLU A 34 -8.38 -0.07 -5.81
C GLU A 34 -7.21 -0.05 -4.84
N VAL A 35 -6.13 0.67 -5.19
CA VAL A 35 -4.96 0.83 -4.31
C VAL A 35 -5.34 1.55 -3.01
N SER A 36 -6.19 2.57 -3.07
CA SER A 36 -6.66 3.29 -1.88
C SER A 36 -7.49 2.38 -0.96
N LYS A 37 -8.42 1.58 -1.52
CA LYS A 37 -9.21 0.59 -0.77
C LYS A 37 -8.32 -0.50 -0.15
N ALA A 38 -7.38 -1.04 -0.93
CA ALA A 38 -6.43 -2.05 -0.46
C ALA A 38 -5.57 -1.52 0.68
N ILE A 39 -4.98 -0.33 0.54
CA ILE A 39 -4.17 0.30 1.60
C ILE A 39 -5.01 0.57 2.86
N GLN A 40 -6.25 1.03 2.72
CA GLN A 40 -7.15 1.23 3.86
C GLN A 40 -7.47 -0.09 4.58
N ASN A 41 -7.70 -1.18 3.82
CA ASN A 41 -7.92 -2.51 4.39
C ASN A 41 -6.66 -3.04 5.08
N LEU A 42 -5.50 -2.92 4.44
CA LEU A 42 -4.20 -3.32 5.01
C LEU A 42 -3.86 -2.52 6.27
N LYS A 43 -4.22 -1.23 6.32
CA LYS A 43 -4.11 -0.40 7.52
C LYS A 43 -5.00 -0.93 8.64
N LYS A 44 -6.28 -1.21 8.33
CA LYS A 44 -7.21 -1.79 9.31
C LYS A 44 -6.71 -3.13 9.85
N GLN A 45 -6.02 -3.91 9.02
CA GLN A 45 -5.37 -5.17 9.41
C GLN A 45 -4.04 -4.99 10.16
N GLY A 46 -3.53 -3.76 10.32
CA GLY A 46 -2.25 -3.51 10.99
C GLY A 46 -1.01 -3.93 10.18
N LYS A 47 -1.16 -4.27 8.90
CA LYS A 47 -0.04 -4.70 8.04
C LYS A 47 0.80 -3.54 7.52
N VAL A 48 0.25 -2.33 7.53
CA VAL A 48 0.92 -1.11 7.08
C VAL A 48 0.72 0.00 8.10
N ILE A 49 1.79 0.73 8.39
CA ILE A 49 1.84 1.77 9.42
C ILE A 49 2.11 3.11 8.72
N SER A 50 1.47 4.19 9.18
CA SER A 50 1.68 5.53 8.64
C SER A 50 2.52 6.38 9.60
N PRO A 51 3.85 6.23 9.65
CA PRO A 51 4.71 6.95 10.60
C PRO A 51 4.73 8.47 10.38
N LYS A 52 4.40 8.96 9.17
CA LYS A 52 4.31 10.39 8.83
C LYS A 52 3.11 10.62 7.90
N ARG A 53 2.53 11.83 7.91
CA ARG A 53 1.37 12.13 7.04
C ARG A 53 1.71 11.81 5.58
N CYS A 54 0.83 11.04 4.94
CA CYS A 54 0.92 10.55 3.56
C CYS A 54 1.94 9.44 3.26
N PHE A 55 2.51 8.79 4.27
CA PHE A 55 3.60 7.83 4.06
C PHE A 55 3.26 6.50 4.71
N TRP A 56 3.03 5.46 3.90
CA TRP A 56 2.68 4.11 4.34
C TRP A 56 3.90 3.20 4.28
N ALA A 57 4.37 2.73 5.42
CA ALA A 57 5.44 1.74 5.49
C ALA A 57 4.83 0.35 5.72
N PRO A 58 5.39 -0.71 5.12
CA PRO A 58 5.10 -2.07 5.57
C PRO A 58 5.47 -2.18 7.05
N ALA A 59 4.57 -2.75 7.87
CA ALA A 59 4.93 -3.18 9.21
C ALA A 59 5.91 -4.36 9.05
N GLY A 60 7.21 -4.06 9.14
CA GLY A 60 8.24 -5.07 9.33
C GLY A 60 8.21 -5.60 10.74
#